data_AF-A0A7X9JI69-F1
#
_entry.id   AF-A0A7X9JI69-F1
#
_cell.length_a   1.000
_cell.length_b   1.000
_cell.length_c   1.000
_cell.angle_alpha   90.00
_cell.angle_beta   90.00
_cell.angle_gamma   90.00
#
_symmetry.space_group_name_H-M   'P 1'
#
loop_
_entity.id
_entity.type
_entity.pdbx_description
1 polymer ?
#
loop_
_entity_poly.entity_id
_entity_poly.type
_entity_poly.pdbx_seq_one_letter_code
_entity_poly.pdbx_strand_id
1 'polypeptide(L)'
;MGLSIGHGLGIPFQKSTSWSSYCTPLTITTAQITGGTRVNWTSQCTSEDGFEIWASIDGGDYILVDTVGEDVLSYDDMTDYGISSVTYRVRAYKGTVYSDFTESGQVANIDSDLTTYITGLATPLSDNQKIRLNTFVKSLKTGLAITNLSEYFDTLYILAGETEESALKNLAKNAHHCTAQNSPAFVQYEGYTGANTKYLDTNYNPSSQGVRFTQNNASYGVYSRTNGDTLNTPIGHYDATKYAFMRLRSSNASYGHLNTNGTPYNNPPCTDSRGMFINTRDGAAISNAYFYINKTNNTTRINTGNTVGLVNNNIYILCRNGNGTAEAFDTSHQISFAFTGKYLTTDERDILVDSFEAYMDANGKGVIA
;
A
#
# COMPACT_ATOMS: atom_id res chain seq x y z
N MET A 1 45.42 -72.31 -42.97
CA MET A 1 45.11 -71.00 -43.58
C MET A 1 43.69 -70.63 -43.22
N GLY A 2 43.50 -69.45 -42.61
CA GLY A 2 42.25 -68.67 -42.57
C GLY A 2 41.02 -69.26 -41.88
N LEU A 3 40.62 -68.69 -40.74
CA LEU A 3 39.59 -67.63 -40.72
C LEU A 3 39.55 -67.01 -39.31
N SER A 4 39.83 -65.72 -39.23
CA SER A 4 39.57 -64.88 -38.06
C SER A 4 38.10 -64.46 -38.10
N ILE A 5 37.33 -64.77 -37.06
CA ILE A 5 35.99 -64.24 -36.86
C ILE A 5 36.16 -63.01 -35.96
N GLY A 6 35.98 -61.82 -36.54
CA GLY A 6 36.03 -60.57 -35.81
C GLY A 6 34.91 -60.51 -34.77
N HIS A 7 35.29 -60.22 -33.52
CA HIS A 7 34.36 -59.82 -32.48
C HIS A 7 33.71 -58.50 -32.89
N GLY A 8 32.42 -58.55 -33.24
CA GLY A 8 31.60 -57.36 -33.32
C GLY A 8 31.56 -56.70 -31.94
N LEU A 9 32.18 -55.54 -31.82
CA LEU A 9 32.01 -54.65 -30.67
C LEU A 9 30.52 -54.33 -30.56
N GLY A 10 29.86 -54.92 -29.56
CA GLY A 10 28.53 -54.53 -29.16
C GLY A 10 28.58 -53.09 -28.68
N ILE A 11 28.30 -52.15 -29.58
CA ILE A 11 27.97 -50.78 -29.20
C ILE A 11 26.68 -50.90 -28.41
N PRO A 12 26.65 -50.62 -27.09
CA PRO A 12 25.39 -50.65 -26.37
C PRO A 12 24.50 -49.57 -26.98
N PHE A 13 23.33 -49.98 -27.48
CA PHE A 13 22.29 -49.06 -27.90
C PHE A 13 21.89 -48.24 -26.68
N GLN A 14 22.46 -47.04 -26.54
CA GLN A 14 22.00 -46.06 -25.57
C GLN A 14 20.55 -45.78 -25.94
N LYS A 15 19.63 -46.22 -25.08
CA LYS A 15 18.20 -45.97 -25.22
C LYS A 15 18.04 -44.46 -25.41
N SER A 16 17.67 -44.01 -26.61
CA SER A 16 17.55 -42.58 -26.89
C SER A 16 16.46 -42.04 -25.97
N THR A 17 16.85 -41.23 -25.00
CA THR A 17 15.90 -40.46 -24.20
C THR A 17 15.09 -39.63 -25.17
N SER A 18 13.77 -39.78 -25.19
CA SER A 18 12.90 -38.94 -26.02
C SER A 18 13.14 -37.48 -25.66
N TRP A 19 13.12 -36.58 -26.65
CA TRP A 19 13.34 -35.15 -26.43
C TRP A 19 12.45 -34.60 -25.32
N SER A 20 11.18 -35.02 -25.30
CA SER A 20 10.20 -34.68 -24.26
C SER A 20 10.65 -35.07 -22.84
N SER A 21 11.29 -36.24 -22.69
CA SER A 21 11.81 -36.71 -21.40
C SER A 21 13.19 -36.14 -21.02
N TYR A 22 13.94 -35.61 -21.99
CA TYR A 22 15.23 -34.95 -21.74
C TYR A 22 15.03 -33.50 -21.26
N CYS A 23 14.03 -32.82 -21.80
CA CYS A 23 13.67 -31.45 -21.42
C CYS A 23 12.80 -31.40 -20.14
N THR A 24 12.80 -32.48 -19.36
CA THR A 24 12.15 -32.63 -18.05
C THR A 24 13.10 -33.33 -17.07
N PRO A 25 13.12 -33.01 -15.76
CA PRO A 25 12.20 -32.13 -15.06
C PRO A 25 12.62 -30.65 -15.13
N LEU A 26 11.64 -29.76 -15.25
CA LEU A 26 11.81 -28.36 -14.86
C LEU A 26 11.55 -28.26 -13.35
N THR A 27 12.19 -27.30 -12.67
CA THR A 27 11.72 -26.84 -11.35
C THR A 27 11.17 -25.44 -11.52
N ILE A 28 10.10 -25.10 -10.80
CA ILE A 28 9.46 -23.78 -10.90
C ILE A 28 9.36 -23.16 -9.51
N THR A 29 9.65 -21.86 -9.45
CA THR A 29 9.47 -21.04 -8.25
C THR A 29 8.77 -19.75 -8.63
N THR A 30 7.93 -19.27 -7.73
CA THR A 30 7.19 -18.02 -7.93
C THR A 30 7.57 -17.03 -6.84
N ALA A 31 7.63 -15.76 -7.21
CA ALA A 31 7.81 -14.66 -6.29
C ALA A 31 6.82 -13.56 -6.63
N GLN A 32 6.09 -13.09 -5.62
CA GLN A 32 5.34 -11.83 -5.77
C GLN A 32 6.36 -10.71 -6.03
N ILE A 33 6.12 -9.94 -7.10
CA ILE A 33 6.91 -8.78 -7.45
C ILE A 33 6.00 -7.56 -7.48
N THR A 34 6.61 -6.39 -7.53
CA THR A 34 5.91 -5.13 -7.74
C THR A 34 5.03 -5.21 -9.00
N GLY A 35 3.71 -5.20 -8.80
CA GLY A 35 2.71 -5.23 -9.88
C GLY A 35 2.37 -6.60 -10.48
N GLY A 36 2.95 -7.71 -10.00
CA GLY A 36 2.73 -9.02 -10.64
C GLY A 36 3.39 -10.20 -9.94
N THR A 37 3.56 -11.31 -10.66
CA THR A 37 4.24 -12.52 -10.20
C THR A 37 5.40 -12.86 -11.12
N ARG A 38 6.61 -12.96 -10.57
CA ARG A 38 7.76 -13.53 -11.28
C ARG A 38 7.72 -15.05 -11.18
N VAL A 39 7.75 -15.70 -12.33
CA VAL A 39 7.81 -17.14 -12.50
C VAL A 39 9.22 -17.48 -12.98
N ASN A 40 10.00 -18.20 -12.18
CA ASN A 40 11.34 -18.67 -12.56
C ASN A 40 11.32 -20.19 -12.71
N TRP A 41 12.08 -20.71 -13.66
CA TRP A 41 12.29 -22.15 -13.78
C TRP A 41 13.73 -22.52 -14.08
N THR A 42 14.08 -23.78 -13.80
CA THR A 42 15.36 -24.37 -14.25
C THR A 42 15.09 -25.36 -15.36
N SER A 43 15.96 -25.40 -16.38
CA SER A 43 15.87 -26.36 -17.47
C SER A 43 17.17 -27.14 -17.65
N GLN A 44 17.05 -28.43 -17.98
CA GLN A 44 18.13 -29.25 -18.54
C GLN A 44 18.07 -29.33 -20.07
N CYS A 45 17.00 -28.78 -20.66
CA CYS A 45 16.88 -28.65 -22.10
C CYS A 45 17.94 -27.63 -22.58
N THR A 46 18.61 -27.97 -23.68
CA THR A 46 19.65 -27.15 -24.33
C THR A 46 19.39 -27.03 -25.83
N SER A 47 18.18 -27.37 -26.26
CA SER A 47 17.83 -27.53 -27.68
C SER A 47 16.38 -27.19 -27.99
N GLU A 48 15.68 -26.62 -27.02
CA GLU A 48 14.38 -25.99 -27.16
C GLU A 48 14.44 -24.77 -28.07
N ASP A 49 13.32 -24.46 -28.69
CA ASP A 49 13.09 -23.17 -29.33
C ASP A 49 12.55 -22.15 -28.31
N GLY A 50 12.07 -22.62 -27.15
CA GLY A 50 11.64 -21.79 -26.03
C GLY A 50 10.76 -22.52 -25.02
N PHE A 51 10.03 -21.73 -24.22
CA PHE A 51 9.12 -22.22 -23.17
C PHE A 51 7.74 -21.58 -23.28
N GLU A 52 6.70 -22.37 -23.02
CA GLU A 52 5.34 -21.87 -22.84
C GLU A 52 5.02 -21.77 -21.34
N ILE A 53 4.45 -20.63 -20.95
CA ILE A 53 3.99 -20.34 -19.59
C ILE A 53 2.47 -20.32 -19.58
N TRP A 54 1.88 -21.14 -18.73
CA TRP A 54 0.43 -21.27 -18.59
C TRP A 54 0.03 -20.96 -17.15
N ALA A 55 -1.18 -20.44 -16.96
CA ALA A 55 -1.75 -20.14 -15.65
C ALA A 55 -3.15 -20.73 -15.51
N SER A 56 -3.45 -21.25 -14.32
CA SER A 56 -4.78 -21.66 -13.87
C SER A 56 -5.24 -20.68 -12.80
N ILE A 57 -6.44 -20.14 -12.96
CA ILE A 57 -7.05 -19.15 -12.05
C ILE A 57 -8.09 -19.88 -11.20
N ASP A 58 -7.92 -19.82 -9.87
CA ASP A 58 -8.78 -20.49 -8.89
C ASP A 58 -9.03 -21.98 -9.16
N GLY A 59 -8.02 -22.67 -9.70
CA GLY A 59 -8.08 -24.10 -10.03
C GLY A 59 -8.91 -24.41 -11.28
N GLY A 60 -9.24 -23.40 -12.09
CA GLY A 60 -9.87 -23.57 -13.40
C GLY A 60 -8.91 -24.12 -14.47
N ASP A 61 -9.37 -24.12 -15.72
CA ASP A 61 -8.54 -24.58 -16.84
C ASP A 61 -7.30 -23.71 -17.02
N TYR A 62 -6.20 -24.34 -17.39
CA TYR A 62 -4.96 -23.63 -17.72
C TYR A 62 -5.10 -22.90 -19.06
N ILE A 63 -4.79 -21.62 -19.07
CA ILE A 63 -4.67 -20.78 -20.27
C ILE A 63 -3.20 -20.43 -20.54
N LEU A 64 -2.82 -20.32 -21.81
CA LEU A 64 -1.48 -19.85 -22.18
C LEU A 64 -1.39 -18.37 -21.82
N VAL A 65 -0.41 -18.02 -20.99
CA VAL A 65 -0.12 -16.63 -20.60
C VAL A 65 0.84 -16.02 -21.62
N ASP A 66 1.96 -16.70 -21.86
CA ASP A 66 2.98 -16.24 -22.80
C ASP A 66 3.91 -17.37 -23.27
N THR A 67 4.69 -17.08 -24.30
CA THR A 67 5.77 -17.92 -24.80
C THR A 67 7.06 -17.11 -24.85
N VAL A 68 8.10 -17.60 -24.20
CA VAL A 68 9.43 -16.99 -24.23
C VAL A 68 10.38 -17.75 -25.16
N GLY A 69 11.42 -17.07 -25.63
CA GLY A 69 12.43 -17.65 -26.53
C GLY A 69 13.38 -18.64 -25.86
N GLU A 70 14.30 -19.16 -26.65
CA GLU A 70 15.39 -20.05 -26.22
C GLU A 70 16.17 -19.49 -25.01
N ASP A 71 16.62 -20.39 -24.13
CA ASP A 71 17.43 -20.09 -22.94
C ASP A 71 16.84 -19.09 -21.93
N VAL A 72 15.60 -18.61 -22.13
CA VAL A 72 14.89 -17.76 -21.16
C VAL A 72 14.35 -18.62 -20.03
N LEU A 73 14.71 -18.28 -18.79
CA LEU A 73 14.38 -19.06 -17.59
C LEU A 73 13.51 -18.30 -16.56
N SER A 74 12.95 -17.15 -16.96
CA SER A 74 12.10 -16.33 -16.11
C SER A 74 11.06 -15.57 -16.93
N TYR A 75 9.88 -15.37 -16.36
CA TYR A 75 8.80 -14.56 -16.91
C TYR A 75 8.13 -13.75 -15.80
N ASP A 76 7.83 -12.48 -16.09
CA ASP A 76 7.10 -11.59 -15.18
C ASP A 76 5.65 -11.48 -15.66
N ASP A 77 4.73 -12.17 -14.98
CA ASP A 77 3.30 -12.05 -15.24
C ASP A 77 2.75 -10.83 -14.50
N MET A 78 2.48 -9.77 -15.26
CA MET A 78 1.96 -8.49 -14.76
C MET A 78 0.43 -8.40 -14.82
N THR A 79 -0.26 -9.53 -15.03
CA THR A 79 -1.72 -9.58 -15.07
C THR A 79 -2.31 -9.38 -13.67
N ASP A 80 -3.29 -8.48 -13.56
CA ASP A 80 -4.04 -8.31 -12.31
C ASP A 80 -5.18 -9.33 -12.21
N TYR A 81 -4.92 -10.44 -11.52
CA TYR A 81 -5.94 -11.44 -11.18
C TYR A 81 -6.79 -11.07 -9.95
N GLY A 82 -6.74 -9.83 -9.46
CA GLY A 82 -7.50 -9.40 -8.29
C GLY A 82 -7.10 -10.16 -7.02
N ILE A 83 -8.03 -10.91 -6.43
CA ILE A 83 -7.77 -11.77 -5.26
C ILE A 83 -7.70 -13.27 -5.61
N SER A 84 -7.86 -13.62 -6.89
CA SER A 84 -7.83 -15.00 -7.35
C SER A 84 -6.44 -15.60 -7.14
N SER A 85 -6.44 -16.86 -6.76
CA SER A 85 -5.23 -17.65 -6.67
C SER A 85 -4.78 -18.10 -8.07
N VAL A 86 -3.47 -18.17 -8.27
CA VAL A 86 -2.88 -18.51 -9.57
C VAL A 86 -1.91 -19.67 -9.41
N THR A 87 -2.06 -20.70 -10.23
CA THR A 87 -1.07 -21.78 -10.35
C THR A 87 -0.45 -21.71 -11.72
N TYR A 88 0.88 -21.70 -11.81
CA TYR A 88 1.59 -21.66 -13.09
C TYR A 88 2.04 -23.06 -13.48
N ARG A 89 2.14 -23.30 -14.79
CA ARG A 89 2.89 -24.44 -15.32
C ARG A 89 3.70 -24.04 -16.53
N VAL A 90 4.86 -24.67 -16.70
CA VAL A 90 5.81 -24.38 -17.77
C VAL A 90 6.17 -25.67 -18.51
N ARG A 91 6.32 -25.58 -19.84
CA ARG A 91 6.89 -26.66 -20.67
C ARG A 91 7.82 -26.10 -21.73
N ALA A 92 8.85 -26.85 -22.09
CA ALA A 92 9.71 -26.55 -23.23
C ALA A 92 9.05 -26.99 -24.55
N TYR A 93 9.37 -26.31 -25.66
CA TYR A 93 8.95 -26.74 -27.00
C TYR A 93 10.07 -26.68 -28.02
N LYS A 94 9.95 -27.51 -29.07
CA LYS A 94 10.78 -27.50 -30.28
C LYS A 94 9.91 -27.81 -31.49
N GLY A 95 9.65 -26.81 -32.33
CA GLY A 95 8.65 -26.88 -33.39
C GLY A 95 7.28 -27.28 -32.84
N THR A 96 6.83 -28.49 -33.19
CA THR A 96 5.53 -29.06 -32.74
C THR A 96 5.68 -30.10 -31.63
N VAL A 97 6.89 -30.29 -31.10
CA VAL A 97 7.19 -31.24 -30.03
C VAL A 97 7.30 -30.50 -28.70
N TYR A 98 6.71 -31.08 -27.65
CA TYR A 98 6.62 -30.47 -26.33
C TYR A 98 7.15 -31.40 -25.25
N SER A 99 7.71 -30.83 -24.18
CA SER A 99 7.97 -31.53 -22.94
C SER A 99 6.68 -31.74 -22.15
N ASP A 100 6.73 -32.57 -21.11
CA ASP A 100 5.69 -32.55 -20.08
C ASP A 100 5.69 -31.21 -19.35
N PHE A 101 4.56 -30.87 -18.73
CA PHE A 101 4.44 -29.68 -17.88
C PHE A 101 5.07 -29.92 -16.50
N THR A 102 5.71 -28.89 -15.97
CA THR A 102 5.97 -28.74 -14.53
C THR A 102 5.06 -27.67 -13.97
N GLU A 103 4.39 -27.94 -12.85
CA GLU A 103 3.48 -27.00 -12.17
C GLU A 103 4.10 -26.39 -10.91
N SER A 104 3.70 -25.16 -10.56
CA SER A 104 4.08 -24.48 -9.33
C SER A 104 3.16 -24.83 -8.16
N GLY A 105 3.54 -24.40 -6.96
CA GLY A 105 2.56 -24.21 -5.90
C GLY A 105 1.57 -23.08 -6.27
N GLN A 106 0.43 -23.07 -5.60
CA GLN A 106 -0.57 -22.00 -5.73
C GLN A 106 -0.02 -20.68 -5.17
N VAL A 107 -0.17 -19.61 -5.94
CA VAL A 107 0.23 -18.25 -5.59
C VAL A 107 -1.01 -17.47 -5.20
N ALA A 108 -1.05 -16.98 -3.96
CA ALA A 108 -2.11 -16.07 -3.54
C ALA A 108 -1.84 -14.68 -4.15
N ASN A 109 -2.84 -14.08 -4.82
CA ASN A 109 -2.70 -12.75 -5.42
C ASN A 109 -3.09 -11.60 -4.46
N ILE A 110 -3.29 -11.92 -3.18
CA ILE A 110 -3.57 -10.94 -2.13
C ILE A 110 -2.26 -10.50 -1.44
N ASP A 111 -2.10 -9.20 -1.26
CA ASP A 111 -0.92 -8.65 -0.59
C ASP A 111 -0.82 -9.15 0.87
N SER A 112 0.41 -9.34 1.37
CA SER A 112 0.67 -9.87 2.71
C SER A 112 0.20 -8.96 3.84
N ASP A 113 0.31 -7.64 3.69
CA ASP A 113 -0.19 -6.68 4.69
C ASP A 113 -1.72 -6.70 4.71
N LEU A 114 -2.35 -6.80 3.54
CA LEU A 114 -3.80 -6.94 3.44
C LEU A 114 -4.29 -8.27 4.02
N THR A 115 -3.57 -9.36 3.80
CA THR A 115 -3.87 -10.67 4.40
C THR A 115 -3.84 -10.59 5.93
N THR A 116 -2.80 -9.96 6.48
CA THR A 116 -2.67 -9.74 7.93
C THR A 116 -3.80 -8.87 8.47
N TYR A 117 -4.18 -7.82 7.73
CA TYR A 117 -5.29 -6.96 8.09
C TYR A 117 -6.63 -7.70 8.10
N ILE A 118 -6.97 -8.43 7.03
CA ILE A 118 -8.25 -9.17 6.92
C ILE A 118 -8.36 -10.26 7.98
N THR A 119 -7.28 -11.01 8.23
CA THR A 119 -7.27 -12.07 9.24
C THR A 119 -7.42 -11.53 10.67
N GLY A 120 -7.10 -10.24 10.90
CA GLY A 120 -7.32 -9.53 12.15
C GLY A 120 -8.73 -8.95 12.35
N LEU A 121 -9.64 -9.10 11.37
CA LEU A 121 -11.03 -8.67 11.47
C LEU A 121 -11.92 -9.79 12.01
N ALA A 122 -12.84 -9.44 12.90
CA ALA A 122 -13.91 -10.33 13.32
C ALA A 122 -15.03 -10.38 12.27
N THR A 123 -15.32 -9.25 11.61
CA THR A 123 -16.32 -9.14 10.56
C THR A 123 -15.67 -9.34 9.19
N PRO A 124 -16.03 -10.40 8.44
CA PRO A 124 -15.49 -10.61 7.09
C PRO A 124 -15.86 -9.47 6.14
N LEU A 125 -14.91 -9.09 5.30
CA LEU A 125 -15.16 -8.17 4.18
C LEU A 125 -15.74 -8.90 2.97
N SER A 126 -16.53 -8.20 2.17
CA SER A 126 -16.95 -8.65 0.84
C SER A 126 -15.76 -8.78 -0.10
N ASP A 127 -15.89 -9.63 -1.11
CA ASP A 127 -14.80 -9.83 -2.08
C ASP A 127 -14.52 -8.57 -2.90
N ASN A 128 -15.55 -7.78 -3.21
CA ASN A 128 -15.39 -6.46 -3.84
C ASN A 128 -14.53 -5.52 -2.99
N GLN A 129 -14.77 -5.49 -1.67
CA GLN A 129 -13.96 -4.67 -0.78
C GLN A 129 -12.52 -5.17 -0.69
N LYS A 130 -12.31 -6.49 -0.63
CA LYS A 130 -10.96 -7.07 -0.65
C LYS A 130 -10.21 -6.71 -1.92
N ILE A 131 -10.87 -6.78 -3.09
CA ILE A 131 -10.28 -6.39 -4.38
C ILE A 131 -9.85 -4.92 -4.34
N ARG A 132 -10.75 -3.99 -3.95
CA ARG A 132 -10.44 -2.55 -3.87
C ARG A 132 -9.27 -2.25 -2.93
N LEU A 133 -9.24 -2.89 -1.76
CA LEU A 133 -8.12 -2.76 -0.82
C LEU A 133 -6.83 -3.36 -1.38
N ASN A 134 -6.89 -4.49 -2.07
CA ASN A 134 -5.72 -5.14 -2.66
C ASN A 134 -5.11 -4.27 -3.74
N THR A 135 -5.94 -3.70 -4.62
CA THR A 135 -5.52 -2.73 -5.64
C THR A 135 -4.88 -1.50 -4.99
N PHE A 136 -5.50 -0.94 -3.94
CA PHE A 136 -4.94 0.19 -3.20
C PHE A 136 -3.55 -0.13 -2.61
N VAL A 137 -3.42 -1.23 -1.88
CA VAL A 137 -2.16 -1.63 -1.22
C VAL A 137 -1.08 -1.90 -2.25
N LYS A 138 -1.38 -2.65 -3.33
CA LYS A 138 -0.43 -2.94 -4.40
C LYS A 138 0.00 -1.68 -5.14
N SER A 139 -0.92 -0.78 -5.47
CA SER A 139 -0.61 0.52 -6.10
C SER A 139 0.33 1.34 -5.23
N LEU A 140 0.00 1.46 -3.94
CA LEU A 140 0.81 2.22 -2.99
C LEU A 140 2.20 1.62 -2.82
N LYS A 141 2.32 0.31 -2.62
CA LYS A 141 3.61 -0.38 -2.47
C LYS A 141 4.46 -0.30 -3.73
N THR A 142 3.82 -0.42 -4.89
CA THR A 142 4.48 -0.31 -6.19
C THR A 142 5.04 1.08 -6.41
N GLY A 143 4.20 2.11 -6.26
CA GLY A 143 4.64 3.48 -6.45
C GLY A 143 5.73 3.88 -5.45
N LEU A 144 5.62 3.47 -4.19
CA LEU A 144 6.62 3.77 -3.16
C LEU A 144 7.85 2.86 -3.19
N ALA A 145 7.86 1.82 -4.03
CA ALA A 145 8.90 0.79 -4.09
C ALA A 145 9.21 0.16 -2.72
N ILE A 146 8.17 -0.25 -1.98
CA ILE A 146 8.28 -0.89 -0.66
C ILE A 146 7.67 -2.28 -0.63
N THR A 147 8.13 -3.10 0.31
CA THR A 147 7.59 -4.45 0.54
C THR A 147 6.48 -4.44 1.57
N ASN A 148 6.63 -3.67 2.65
CA ASN A 148 5.66 -3.56 3.74
C ASN A 148 5.25 -2.10 3.95
N LEU A 149 3.97 -1.85 4.19
CA LEU A 149 3.44 -0.51 4.48
C LEU A 149 4.14 0.12 5.71
N SER A 150 4.54 -0.71 6.67
CA SER A 150 5.26 -0.28 7.89
C SER A 150 6.67 0.29 7.63
N GLU A 151 7.20 0.21 6.41
CA GLU A 151 8.42 0.90 6.00
C GLU A 151 8.25 2.43 5.93
N TYR A 152 7.02 2.87 5.66
CA TYR A 152 6.66 4.28 5.53
C TYR A 152 5.74 4.75 6.65
N PHE A 153 4.78 3.90 7.05
CA PHE A 153 3.68 4.30 7.91
C PHE A 153 3.78 3.68 9.31
N ASP A 154 3.59 4.51 10.32
CA ASP A 154 3.29 4.03 11.67
C ASP A 154 1.80 3.69 11.81
N THR A 155 0.95 4.50 11.18
CA THR A 155 -0.49 4.25 11.08
C THR A 155 -1.00 4.56 9.68
N LEU A 156 -1.93 3.75 9.18
CA LEU A 156 -2.60 3.91 7.89
C LEU A 156 -4.04 3.43 8.03
N TYR A 157 -5.00 4.35 8.08
CA TYR A 157 -6.41 4.05 8.33
C TYR A 157 -7.25 4.30 7.09
N ILE A 158 -7.91 3.26 6.59
CA ILE A 158 -8.93 3.35 5.55
C ILE A 158 -10.28 3.60 6.23
N LEU A 159 -10.49 4.83 6.69
CA LEU A 159 -11.70 5.21 7.45
C LEU A 159 -12.98 5.06 6.61
N ALA A 160 -12.87 5.18 5.29
CA ALA A 160 -13.90 4.83 4.31
C ALA A 160 -13.97 3.31 4.07
N GLY A 161 -14.05 2.52 5.14
CA GLY A 161 -14.15 1.05 5.07
C GLY A 161 -15.57 0.56 4.77
N GLU A 162 -15.71 -0.75 4.55
CA GLU A 162 -17.02 -1.42 4.38
C GLU A 162 -17.77 -1.59 5.70
N THR A 163 -17.03 -1.80 6.79
CA THR A 163 -17.57 -1.95 8.14
C THR A 163 -16.90 -0.97 9.09
N GLU A 164 -17.61 -0.60 10.16
CA GLU A 164 -17.07 0.27 11.20
C GLU A 164 -15.79 -0.31 11.80
N GLU A 165 -15.78 -1.63 12.05
CA GLU A 165 -14.60 -2.36 12.52
C GLU A 165 -13.41 -2.19 11.58
N SER A 166 -13.59 -2.51 10.30
CA SER A 166 -12.52 -2.42 9.30
C SER A 166 -11.95 -1.00 9.21
N ALA A 167 -12.83 0.00 9.27
CA ALA A 167 -12.46 1.40 9.14
C ALA A 167 -11.54 1.89 10.27
N LEU A 168 -11.64 1.29 11.46
CA LEU A 168 -10.83 1.67 12.63
C LEU A 168 -9.51 0.89 12.73
N LYS A 169 -9.28 -0.13 11.90
CA LYS A 169 -8.04 -0.91 11.94
C LYS A 169 -6.91 -0.21 11.20
N ASN A 170 -5.72 -0.35 11.75
CA ASN A 170 -4.48 0.12 11.14
C ASN A 170 -4.05 -0.92 10.09
N LEU A 171 -4.03 -0.52 8.82
CA LEU A 171 -3.68 -1.40 7.71
C LEU A 171 -2.16 -1.66 7.64
N ALA A 172 -1.33 -0.74 8.16
CA ALA A 172 0.11 -0.88 8.08
C ALA A 172 0.71 -1.89 9.06
N LYS A 173 -0.01 -2.21 10.15
CA LYS A 173 0.41 -3.16 11.19
C LYS A 173 -0.75 -3.50 12.14
N ASN A 174 -0.71 -4.67 12.77
CA ASN A 174 -1.67 -5.08 13.80
C ASN A 174 -1.41 -4.40 15.16
N ALA A 175 -1.42 -3.06 15.17
CA ALA A 175 -1.24 -2.22 16.35
C ALA A 175 -1.86 -0.84 16.10
N HIS A 176 -2.12 -0.08 17.17
CA HIS A 176 -2.67 1.29 17.09
C HIS A 176 -3.97 1.37 16.29
N HIS A 177 -4.92 0.49 16.55
CA HIS A 177 -6.26 0.63 16.00
C HIS A 177 -6.96 1.82 16.63
N CYS A 178 -7.77 2.53 15.85
CA CYS A 178 -8.57 3.63 16.36
C CYS A 178 -9.65 3.12 17.32
N THR A 179 -9.98 3.92 18.32
CA THR A 179 -11.16 3.74 19.17
C THR A 179 -12.11 4.92 18.97
N ALA A 180 -13.38 4.60 18.74
CA ALA A 180 -14.44 5.59 18.61
C ALA A 180 -14.79 6.16 19.99
N GLN A 181 -14.73 7.50 20.12
CA GLN A 181 -15.05 8.21 21.35
C GLN A 181 -16.41 8.90 21.18
N ASN A 182 -17.39 8.52 22.00
CA ASN A 182 -18.78 8.98 21.95
C ASN A 182 -19.49 8.75 20.60
N SER A 183 -19.11 7.68 19.89
CA SER A 183 -19.77 7.21 18.66
C SER A 183 -19.92 8.30 17.58
N PRO A 184 -18.80 8.81 17.00
CA PRO A 184 -18.85 9.60 15.77
C PRO A 184 -19.60 8.84 14.67
N ALA A 185 -20.25 9.57 13.78
CA ALA A 185 -21.08 8.94 12.75
C ALA A 185 -20.19 8.34 11.67
N PHE A 186 -20.34 7.04 11.44
CA PHE A 186 -19.73 6.29 10.35
C PHE A 186 -20.69 6.18 9.17
N VAL A 187 -20.19 6.41 7.97
CA VAL A 187 -20.90 6.11 6.72
C VAL A 187 -20.03 5.17 5.90
N GLN A 188 -20.62 4.05 5.49
CA GLN A 188 -19.95 3.00 4.73
C GLN A 188 -19.31 3.56 3.45
N TYR A 189 -18.05 3.19 3.20
CA TYR A 189 -17.21 3.67 2.08
C TYR A 189 -16.97 5.18 2.02
N GLU A 190 -17.36 5.90 3.07
CA GLU A 190 -17.43 7.35 3.07
C GLU A 190 -16.58 7.97 4.18
N GLY A 191 -16.49 7.31 5.33
CA GLY A 191 -15.67 7.74 6.45
C GLY A 191 -16.49 8.22 7.64
N TYR A 192 -15.85 8.99 8.51
CA TYR A 192 -16.45 9.48 9.75
C TYR A 192 -16.68 10.99 9.70
N THR A 193 -17.80 11.43 10.28
CA THR A 193 -18.03 12.84 10.64
C THR A 193 -18.00 12.99 12.16
N GLY A 194 -17.33 14.05 12.62
CA GLY A 194 -17.28 14.43 14.03
C GLY A 194 -18.53 15.18 14.48
N ALA A 195 -18.63 15.36 15.78
CA ALA A 195 -19.59 16.26 16.43
C ALA A 195 -18.95 16.80 17.72
N ASN A 196 -19.68 17.64 18.47
CA ASN A 196 -19.21 18.02 19.81
C ASN A 196 -18.95 16.75 20.63
N THR A 197 -17.75 16.61 21.20
CA THR A 197 -17.30 15.43 21.97
C THR A 197 -17.14 14.11 21.20
N LYS A 198 -17.37 14.08 19.88
CA LYS A 198 -17.29 12.83 19.08
C LYS A 198 -16.08 12.82 18.15
N TYR A 199 -15.22 11.83 18.30
CA TYR A 199 -13.94 11.77 17.61
C TYR A 199 -13.35 10.35 17.60
N LEU A 200 -12.20 10.17 16.97
CA LEU A 200 -11.44 8.92 17.00
C LEU A 200 -10.11 9.14 17.73
N ASP A 201 -9.80 8.28 18.70
CA ASP A 201 -8.45 8.19 19.28
C ASP A 201 -7.66 7.13 18.51
N THR A 202 -6.50 7.49 17.95
CA THR A 202 -5.65 6.55 17.19
C THR A 202 -4.97 5.51 18.07
N ASN A 203 -4.95 5.71 19.38
CA ASN A 203 -4.13 4.93 20.33
C ASN A 203 -2.64 4.92 19.95
N TYR A 204 -2.19 5.95 19.23
CA TYR A 204 -0.82 6.13 18.77
C TYR A 204 -0.24 7.44 19.29
N ASN A 205 0.76 7.32 20.16
CA ASN A 205 1.57 8.42 20.66
C ASN A 205 2.96 8.37 19.99
N PRO A 206 3.26 9.27 19.04
CA PRO A 206 4.52 9.23 18.31
C PRO A 206 5.75 9.48 19.19
N SER A 207 5.64 10.12 20.36
CA SER A 207 6.82 10.36 21.20
C SER A 207 7.35 9.10 21.89
N SER A 208 6.50 8.09 22.10
CA SER A 208 6.86 6.84 22.77
C SER A 208 6.77 5.62 21.85
N GLN A 209 6.00 5.71 20.76
CA GLN A 209 5.70 4.60 19.85
C GLN A 209 6.14 4.88 18.41
N GLY A 210 6.67 6.08 18.12
CA GLY A 210 7.10 6.45 16.78
C GLY A 210 8.32 5.67 16.30
N VAL A 211 8.18 5.01 15.16
CA VAL A 211 9.28 4.33 14.46
C VAL A 211 9.62 5.07 13.17
N ARG A 212 8.60 5.48 12.42
CA ARG A 212 8.73 6.24 11.16
C ARG A 212 8.48 7.72 11.39
N PHE A 213 7.51 8.06 12.21
CA PHE A 213 7.25 9.43 12.63
C PHE A 213 8.27 9.83 13.70
N THR A 214 9.26 10.61 13.30
CA THR A 214 10.31 11.13 14.19
C THR A 214 10.43 12.65 14.09
N GLN A 215 11.14 13.27 15.03
CA GLN A 215 11.21 14.73 15.13
C GLN A 215 11.51 15.43 13.79
N ASN A 216 12.52 14.94 13.05
CA ASN A 216 13.02 15.55 11.80
C ASN A 216 12.73 14.73 10.54
N ASN A 217 11.90 13.71 10.66
CA ASN A 217 11.51 12.86 9.55
C ASN A 217 10.11 12.34 9.87
N ALA A 218 9.09 13.09 9.45
CA ALA A 218 7.71 12.80 9.82
C ALA A 218 6.73 13.32 8.78
N SER A 219 5.58 12.66 8.71
CA SER A 219 4.39 13.17 8.03
C SER A 219 3.12 12.67 8.70
N TYR A 220 2.05 13.42 8.52
CA TYR A 220 0.69 12.96 8.74
C TYR A 220 -0.24 13.65 7.75
N GLY A 221 -1.38 13.04 7.50
CA GLY A 221 -2.35 13.60 6.59
C GLY A 221 -3.72 12.99 6.75
N VAL A 222 -4.70 13.65 6.13
CA VAL A 222 -6.08 13.21 6.06
C VAL A 222 -6.66 13.46 4.68
N TYR A 223 -7.66 12.66 4.33
CA TYR A 223 -8.52 12.89 3.17
C TYR A 223 -9.91 13.30 3.64
N SER A 224 -10.42 14.43 3.14
CA SER A 224 -11.78 14.90 3.42
C SER A 224 -12.66 14.85 2.18
N ARG A 225 -13.89 14.36 2.33
CA ARG A 225 -14.90 14.35 1.25
C ARG A 225 -15.77 15.60 1.20
N THR A 226 -15.85 16.34 2.30
CA THR A 226 -16.69 17.55 2.37
C THR A 226 -15.82 18.80 2.40
N ASN A 227 -16.35 19.88 1.84
CA ASN A 227 -15.74 21.20 1.90
C ASN A 227 -16.27 21.93 3.15
N GLY A 228 -15.40 22.26 4.08
CA GLY A 228 -15.64 23.02 5.30
C GLY A 228 -14.72 24.23 5.40
N ASP A 229 -15.17 25.30 6.05
CA ASP A 229 -14.30 26.41 6.49
C ASP A 229 -14.47 26.55 8.00
N THR A 230 -13.44 26.18 8.77
CA THR A 230 -13.51 26.12 10.23
C THR A 230 -12.15 26.24 10.90
N LEU A 231 -12.14 26.76 12.13
CA LEU A 231 -10.96 26.80 13.00
C LEU A 231 -10.67 25.46 13.70
N ASN A 232 -11.48 24.43 13.45
CA ASN A 232 -11.39 23.12 14.06
C ASN A 232 -10.36 22.21 13.39
N THR A 233 -10.06 21.09 14.05
CA THR A 233 -8.93 20.23 13.68
C THR A 233 -9.39 18.84 13.27
N PRO A 234 -9.20 18.42 12.01
CA PRO A 234 -9.52 17.07 11.55
C PRO A 234 -8.53 16.02 12.05
N ILE A 235 -7.29 16.40 12.37
CA ILE A 235 -6.28 15.49 12.92
C ILE A 235 -5.21 16.26 13.70
N GLY A 236 -4.83 15.73 14.85
CA GLY A 236 -3.58 16.11 15.52
C GLY A 236 -3.61 16.08 17.04
N HIS A 237 -2.56 16.67 17.61
CA HIS A 237 -2.33 16.81 19.05
C HIS A 237 -1.44 18.01 19.37
N TYR A 238 -1.44 18.44 20.63
CA TYR A 238 -0.56 19.49 21.13
C TYR A 238 -0.37 19.39 22.67
N ASP A 239 0.66 20.06 23.21
CA ASP A 239 0.92 20.16 24.67
C ASP A 239 1.16 21.61 25.15
N ALA A 240 0.54 22.58 24.46
CA ALA A 240 0.74 24.04 24.57
C ALA A 240 2.13 24.55 24.14
N THR A 241 3.18 23.73 24.23
CA THR A 241 4.56 24.08 23.83
C THR A 241 4.99 23.46 22.52
N LYS A 242 4.32 22.38 22.10
CA LYS A 242 4.60 21.61 20.88
C LYS A 242 3.28 21.28 20.19
N TYR A 243 3.33 21.29 18.87
CA TYR A 243 2.17 21.29 17.99
C TYR A 243 2.43 20.35 16.81
N ALA A 244 1.51 19.40 16.61
CA ALA A 244 1.40 18.61 15.39
C ALA A 244 -0.08 18.38 15.08
N PHE A 245 -0.68 19.34 14.39
CA PHE A 245 -2.06 19.28 13.93
C PHE A 245 -2.24 20.11 12.65
N MET A 246 -3.32 19.85 11.93
CA MET A 246 -3.69 20.67 10.77
C MET A 246 -5.10 21.24 10.87
N ARG A 247 -5.37 22.23 10.03
CA ARG A 247 -6.71 22.72 9.68
C ARG A 247 -6.77 22.74 8.17
N LEU A 248 -7.78 22.11 7.58
CA LEU A 248 -7.85 22.00 6.11
C LEU A 248 -8.15 23.34 5.47
N ARG A 249 -9.08 24.10 6.05
CA ARG A 249 -9.42 25.45 5.62
C ARG A 249 -10.02 26.26 6.77
N SER A 250 -9.47 27.44 6.99
CA SER A 250 -9.94 28.47 7.91
C SER A 250 -9.74 29.83 7.24
N SER A 251 -10.82 30.56 6.99
CA SER A 251 -10.78 31.86 6.31
C SER A 251 -10.00 31.81 4.99
N ASN A 252 -10.27 30.78 4.18
CA ASN A 252 -9.61 30.49 2.91
C ASN A 252 -8.09 30.20 2.96
N ALA A 253 -7.58 29.69 4.07
CA ALA A 253 -6.21 29.18 4.17
C ALA A 253 -6.16 27.85 4.94
N SER A 254 -5.23 26.95 4.60
CA SER A 254 -4.94 25.78 5.45
C SER A 254 -3.87 26.11 6.46
N TYR A 255 -3.82 25.36 7.55
CA TYR A 255 -2.84 25.56 8.62
C TYR A 255 -2.18 24.23 8.93
N GLY A 256 -0.86 24.13 8.79
CA GLY A 256 -0.11 22.91 9.05
C GLY A 256 0.96 23.09 10.13
N HIS A 257 0.81 22.43 11.27
CA HIS A 257 1.83 22.35 12.31
C HIS A 257 2.44 20.94 12.34
N LEU A 258 3.76 20.83 12.35
CA LEU A 258 4.42 19.53 12.52
C LEU A 258 5.73 19.70 13.30
N ASN A 259 5.71 19.26 14.56
CA ASN A 259 6.83 19.36 15.50
C ASN A 259 7.30 20.81 15.66
N THR A 260 6.36 21.71 15.93
CA THR A 260 6.60 23.18 16.06
C THR A 260 6.11 23.68 17.41
N ASN A 261 6.53 24.86 17.87
CA ASN A 261 6.04 25.43 19.14
C ASN A 261 4.84 26.37 18.99
N GLY A 262 4.04 26.18 17.93
CA GLY A 262 2.94 27.08 17.55
C GLY A 262 3.39 28.14 16.53
N THR A 263 4.69 28.37 16.41
CA THR A 263 5.35 29.22 15.42
C THR A 263 6.72 28.62 15.03
N PRO A 264 6.89 27.97 13.87
CA PRO A 264 6.21 28.21 12.60
C PRO A 264 5.12 27.21 12.23
N TYR A 265 4.37 27.54 11.18
CA TYR A 265 3.42 26.64 10.52
C TYR A 265 3.22 27.05 9.05
N ASN A 266 2.71 26.13 8.24
CA ASN A 266 2.43 26.33 6.82
C ASN A 266 1.04 26.96 6.65
N ASN A 267 0.91 27.94 5.75
CA ASN A 267 -0.36 28.63 5.51
C ASN A 267 -0.66 28.85 4.01
N PRO A 268 -0.86 27.78 3.24
CA PRO A 268 -1.31 27.87 1.86
C PRO A 268 -2.69 28.55 1.77
N PRO A 269 -2.96 29.33 0.71
CA PRO A 269 -4.33 29.60 0.29
C PRO A 269 -5.08 28.30 0.02
N CYS A 270 -6.34 28.22 0.44
CA CYS A 270 -7.20 27.05 0.27
C CYS A 270 -8.66 27.50 0.15
N THR A 271 -9.28 27.29 -1.00
CA THR A 271 -10.70 27.62 -1.22
C THR A 271 -11.62 26.40 -1.15
N ASP A 272 -11.05 25.19 -1.11
CA ASP A 272 -11.75 23.93 -1.07
C ASP A 272 -10.98 22.94 -0.20
N SER A 273 -11.61 22.44 0.86
CA SER A 273 -11.00 21.45 1.77
C SER A 273 -11.30 20.00 1.41
N ARG A 274 -11.77 19.71 0.20
CA ARG A 274 -11.90 18.36 -0.32
C ARG A 274 -10.57 17.78 -0.79
N GLY A 275 -10.43 16.47 -0.66
CA GLY A 275 -9.26 15.70 -1.08
C GLY A 275 -8.22 15.52 0.03
N MET A 276 -6.97 15.32 -0.36
CA MET A 276 -5.86 14.96 0.51
C MET A 276 -5.04 16.16 0.96
N PHE A 277 -4.80 16.22 2.27
CA PHE A 277 -3.95 17.21 2.93
C PHE A 277 -2.82 16.49 3.66
N ILE A 278 -1.58 16.89 3.39
CA ILE A 278 -0.39 16.27 3.99
C ILE A 278 0.52 17.35 4.54
N ASN A 279 0.92 17.17 5.79
CA ASN A 279 1.99 17.95 6.41
C ASN A 279 3.19 17.04 6.65
N THR A 280 4.37 17.45 6.22
CA THR A 280 5.56 16.59 6.19
C THR A 280 6.83 17.39 6.46
N ARG A 281 7.86 16.75 7.03
CA ARG A 281 9.17 17.37 7.22
C ARG A 281 10.35 16.40 7.14
N ASP A 282 11.46 16.87 6.57
CA ASP A 282 12.69 16.11 6.32
C ASP A 282 13.95 16.63 7.07
N GLY A 283 13.78 17.60 7.98
CA GLY A 283 14.92 18.21 8.66
C GLY A 283 14.52 19.17 9.78
N ALA A 284 15.52 19.74 10.45
CA ALA A 284 15.29 20.60 11.61
C ALA A 284 14.83 22.02 11.25
N ALA A 285 15.16 22.52 10.06
CA ALA A 285 14.86 23.89 9.67
C ALA A 285 13.39 24.05 9.21
N ILE A 286 12.90 25.29 9.16
CA ILE A 286 11.56 25.56 8.62
C ILE A 286 11.46 25.31 7.11
N SER A 287 12.57 25.47 6.38
CA SER A 287 12.64 25.13 4.97
C SER A 287 12.39 23.63 4.71
N ASN A 288 12.53 22.80 5.75
CA ASN A 288 12.27 21.38 5.71
C ASN A 288 10.83 21.00 6.03
N ALA A 289 9.95 21.94 6.38
CA ALA A 289 8.52 21.65 6.57
C ALA A 289 7.77 21.94 5.26
N TYR A 290 6.88 21.05 4.84
CA TYR A 290 6.11 21.15 3.61
C TYR A 290 4.64 20.86 3.87
N PHE A 291 3.78 21.53 3.12
CA PHE A 291 2.35 21.30 3.16
C PHE A 291 1.86 21.10 1.74
N TYR A 292 0.95 20.16 1.59
CA TYR A 292 0.55 19.63 0.31
C TYR A 292 -0.97 19.47 0.28
N ILE A 293 -1.58 19.86 -0.85
CA ILE A 293 -3.02 19.80 -1.10
C ILE A 293 -3.21 19.27 -2.52
N ASN A 294 -3.82 18.09 -2.68
CA ASN A 294 -4.23 17.52 -3.99
C ASN A 294 -3.20 17.75 -5.12
N LYS A 295 -1.98 17.21 -4.98
CA LYS A 295 -0.86 17.35 -5.96
C LYS A 295 -0.23 18.74 -6.07
N THR A 296 -0.67 19.69 -5.26
CA THR A 296 -0.06 21.02 -5.17
C THR A 296 0.84 21.10 -3.94
N ASN A 297 2.14 21.26 -4.18
CA ASN A 297 3.10 21.62 -3.16
C ASN A 297 2.96 23.08 -2.76
N ASN A 298 2.91 23.34 -1.46
CA ASN A 298 2.89 24.69 -0.96
C ASN A 298 4.11 25.03 -0.08
N THR A 299 4.80 26.10 -0.48
CA THR A 299 5.99 26.64 0.19
C THR A 299 5.70 27.92 0.99
N THR A 300 4.44 28.36 1.09
CA THR A 300 4.03 29.50 1.92
C THR A 300 4.21 29.15 3.41
N ARG A 301 5.01 29.95 4.11
CA ARG A 301 5.28 29.86 5.55
C ARG A 301 4.99 31.21 6.19
N ILE A 302 4.32 31.25 7.35
CA ILE A 302 4.11 32.50 8.10
C ILE A 302 5.20 32.73 9.17
N ASN A 303 6.08 31.76 9.46
CA ASN A 303 7.07 31.94 10.52
C ASN A 303 8.43 31.25 10.28
N THR A 304 9.40 31.48 11.17
CA THR A 304 10.85 31.23 10.98
C THR A 304 11.51 30.22 11.95
N GLY A 305 10.77 29.61 12.88
CA GLY A 305 11.36 28.74 13.92
C GLY A 305 11.76 27.32 13.45
N ASN A 306 12.67 26.66 14.18
CA ASN A 306 13.07 25.28 13.89
C ASN A 306 12.13 24.26 14.54
N THR A 307 12.35 22.99 14.23
CA THR A 307 11.74 21.84 14.91
C THR A 307 11.81 21.94 16.43
N VAL A 308 10.80 21.40 17.10
CA VAL A 308 10.82 21.09 18.54
C VAL A 308 10.56 19.61 18.75
N GLY A 309 10.68 19.12 19.99
CA GLY A 309 10.41 17.72 20.31
C GLY A 309 9.00 17.28 19.92
N LEU A 310 8.76 15.97 19.97
CA LEU A 310 7.43 15.41 19.73
C LEU A 310 6.48 15.74 20.88
N VAL A 311 5.19 15.90 20.55
CA VAL A 311 4.10 15.98 21.53
C VAL A 311 3.90 14.59 22.13
N ASN A 312 3.81 14.50 23.46
CA ASN A 312 3.68 13.23 24.18
C ASN A 312 2.22 12.88 24.49
N ASN A 313 1.39 12.74 23.46
CA ASN A 313 -0.02 12.38 23.57
C ASN A 313 -0.46 11.59 22.33
N ASN A 314 -1.54 10.81 22.45
CA ASN A 314 -2.16 10.17 21.28
C ASN A 314 -2.61 11.21 20.26
N ILE A 315 -2.49 10.89 18.96
CA ILE A 315 -3.09 11.71 17.90
C ILE A 315 -4.59 11.42 17.83
N TYR A 316 -5.42 12.46 17.76
CA TYR A 316 -6.87 12.32 17.55
C TYR A 316 -7.24 12.67 16.11
N ILE A 317 -8.32 12.08 15.61
CA ILE A 317 -8.96 12.39 14.32
C ILE A 317 -10.37 12.93 14.61
N LEU A 318 -10.83 13.92 13.85
CA LEU A 318 -12.05 14.73 14.07
C LEU A 318 -12.00 15.66 15.29
N CYS A 319 -10.84 15.80 15.92
CA CYS A 319 -10.53 16.87 16.88
C CYS A 319 -8.99 16.90 17.06
N ARG A 320 -8.50 17.67 18.04
CA ARG A 320 -7.11 17.52 18.53
C ARG A 320 -7.06 17.07 19.97
N ASN A 321 -5.98 16.37 20.31
CA ASN A 321 -5.65 16.03 21.69
C ASN A 321 -4.82 17.14 22.35
N GLY A 322 -5.39 17.87 23.29
CA GLY A 322 -4.72 18.82 24.16
C GLY A 322 -4.32 18.22 25.48
N ASN A 323 -3.15 17.59 25.52
CA ASN A 323 -2.61 16.99 26.75
C ASN A 323 -3.58 16.05 27.48
N GLY A 324 -4.21 15.15 26.72
CA GLY A 324 -5.20 14.19 27.21
C GLY A 324 -6.66 14.67 27.12
N THR A 325 -6.90 15.92 26.71
CA THR A 325 -8.25 16.49 26.58
C THR A 325 -8.61 16.71 25.12
N ALA A 326 -9.73 16.17 24.66
CA ALA A 326 -10.23 16.42 23.30
C ALA A 326 -10.79 17.85 23.18
N GLU A 327 -10.35 18.58 22.16
CA GLU A 327 -10.81 19.95 21.87
C GLU A 327 -10.78 20.26 20.36
N ALA A 328 -11.34 21.41 19.96
CA ALA A 328 -11.44 21.85 18.57
C ALA A 328 -12.09 20.79 17.63
N PHE A 329 -13.23 20.25 18.06
CA PHE A 329 -13.99 19.20 17.36
C PHE A 329 -14.37 19.60 15.94
N ASP A 330 -13.95 18.81 14.96
CA ASP A 330 -14.28 19.03 13.56
C ASP A 330 -15.68 18.49 13.24
N THR A 331 -16.56 19.42 12.90
CA THR A 331 -17.96 19.16 12.53
C THR A 331 -18.21 19.40 11.05
N SER A 332 -17.19 19.84 10.30
CA SER A 332 -17.33 20.32 8.91
C SER A 332 -16.78 19.32 7.89
N HIS A 333 -15.86 18.46 8.32
CA HIS A 333 -15.18 17.51 7.45
C HIS A 333 -15.66 16.06 7.70
N GLN A 334 -15.87 15.32 6.61
CA GLN A 334 -16.02 13.87 6.61
C GLN A 334 -14.69 13.25 6.22
N ILE A 335 -14.02 12.60 7.18
CA ILE A 335 -12.66 12.08 7.00
C ILE A 335 -12.71 10.62 6.57
N SER A 336 -12.15 10.34 5.39
CA SER A 336 -12.17 9.03 4.73
C SER A 336 -10.84 8.27 4.85
N PHE A 337 -9.77 8.98 5.18
CA PHE A 337 -8.43 8.40 5.34
C PHE A 337 -7.59 9.24 6.28
N ALA A 338 -6.69 8.59 7.01
CA ALA A 338 -5.73 9.22 7.88
C ALA A 338 -4.46 8.37 7.98
N PHE A 339 -3.30 9.01 8.12
CA PHE A 339 -2.04 8.29 8.31
C PHE A 339 -1.03 9.09 9.13
N THR A 340 -0.04 8.39 9.67
CA THR A 340 1.18 8.95 10.25
C THR A 340 2.38 8.12 9.77
N GLY A 341 3.52 8.78 9.51
CA GLY A 341 4.69 8.08 9.00
C GLY A 341 5.93 8.95 8.93
N LYS A 342 6.92 8.49 8.16
CA LYS A 342 8.14 9.26 7.85
C LYS A 342 7.84 10.38 6.86
N TYR A 343 8.83 11.23 6.58
CA TYR A 343 8.79 12.17 5.47
C TYR A 343 8.42 11.46 4.17
N LEU A 344 7.49 12.06 3.43
CA LEU A 344 7.20 11.73 2.04
C LEU A 344 7.72 12.87 1.16
N THR A 345 8.40 12.54 0.07
CA THR A 345 8.74 13.44 -1.05
C THR A 345 7.49 13.85 -1.82
N THR A 346 7.63 14.75 -2.81
CA THR A 346 6.50 15.13 -3.68
C THR A 346 5.92 13.93 -4.40
N ASP A 347 6.76 13.16 -5.08
CA ASP A 347 6.31 12.05 -5.90
C ASP A 347 5.63 10.97 -5.05
N GLU A 348 6.16 10.70 -3.85
CA GLU A 348 5.56 9.76 -2.90
C GLU A 348 4.21 10.25 -2.35
N ARG A 349 4.02 11.57 -2.18
CA ARG A 349 2.71 12.14 -1.82
C ARG A 349 1.73 12.00 -2.98
N ASP A 350 2.16 12.23 -4.22
CA ASP A 350 1.34 12.04 -5.41
C ASP A 350 0.89 10.58 -5.55
N ILE A 351 1.79 9.62 -5.34
CA ILE A 351 1.46 8.18 -5.31
C ILE A 351 0.39 7.87 -4.25
N LEU A 352 0.50 8.45 -3.06
CA LEU A 352 -0.48 8.24 -1.99
C LEU A 352 -1.85 8.83 -2.35
N VAL A 353 -1.87 10.04 -2.94
CA VAL A 353 -3.10 10.66 -3.45
C VAL A 353 -3.72 9.81 -4.53
N ASP A 354 -2.97 9.48 -5.59
CA ASP A 354 -3.48 8.77 -6.75
C ASP A 354 -4.01 7.38 -6.34
N SER A 355 -3.30 6.68 -5.45
CA SER A 355 -3.73 5.36 -4.96
C SER A 355 -5.00 5.46 -4.12
N PHE A 356 -5.09 6.43 -3.20
CA PHE A 356 -6.27 6.55 -2.33
C PHE A 356 -7.47 7.15 -3.08
N GLU A 357 -7.26 8.08 -4.01
CA GLU A 357 -8.33 8.60 -4.87
C GLU A 357 -8.92 7.49 -5.73
N ALA A 358 -8.09 6.66 -6.36
CA ALA A 358 -8.56 5.51 -7.13
C ALA A 358 -9.40 4.54 -6.26
N TYR A 359 -9.04 4.34 -4.99
CA TYR A 359 -9.86 3.58 -4.04
C TYR A 359 -11.22 4.26 -3.81
N MET A 360 -11.26 5.58 -3.62
CA MET A 360 -12.50 6.32 -3.41
C MET A 360 -13.38 6.35 -4.67
N ASP A 361 -12.78 6.50 -5.86
CA ASP A 361 -13.47 6.43 -7.16
C ASP A 361 -14.07 5.06 -7.43
N ALA A 362 -13.36 3.98 -7.11
CA ALA A 362 -13.89 2.62 -7.19
C ALA A 362 -15.12 2.41 -6.30
N ASN A 363 -15.28 3.22 -5.25
CA ASN A 363 -16.46 3.27 -4.38
C ASN A 363 -17.52 4.30 -4.83
N GLY A 364 -17.25 5.09 -5.88
CA GLY A 364 -18.10 6.18 -6.35
C GLY A 364 -18.12 7.40 -5.41
N LYS A 365 -17.05 7.60 -4.63
CA LYS A 365 -16.95 8.59 -3.55
C LYS A 365 -15.75 9.54 -3.66
N GLY A 366 -14.96 9.45 -4.73
CA GLY A 366 -13.84 10.35 -4.99
C GLY A 366 -14.27 11.82 -5.10
N VAL A 367 -13.35 12.71 -4.77
CA VAL A 367 -13.55 14.17 -4.78
C VAL A 367 -12.39 14.96 -5.37
N ILE A 368 -11.31 14.29 -5.80
CA ILE A 368 -10.21 14.90 -6.57
C ILE A 368 -10.49 14.60 -8.05
N ALA A 369 -10.48 15.65 -8.87
CA ALA A 369 -10.83 15.58 -10.29
C ALA A 369 -9.68 15.11 -11.19
#